data_AF-A0A7Y6UZ51-F1
#
_entry.id   AF-A0A7Y6UZ51-F1
#
_cell.length_a   1.000
_cell.length_b   1.000
_cell.length_c   1.000
_cell.angle_alpha   90.00
_cell.angle_beta   90.00
_cell.angle_gamma   90.00
#
_symmetry.space_group_name_H-M   'P 1'
#
loop_
_entity.id
_entity.type
_entity.pdbx_description
1 polymer ?
#
loop_
_entity_poly.entity_id
_entity_poly.type
_entity_poly.pdbx_seq_one_letter_code
_entity_poly.pdbx_strand_id
1 'polypeptide(L)'
;ELDVKRVDPNGTKWNGSAAMRWQSDGSRYKVGLEVGITVLIARVNLLALDSEGSIDDAGIAPQTMREKRRGRSQTATHFNREQRNISFSASEAKVPLLAGAQDKASVPFQLAAIGRADVKQFDGDIDILVGEDKGASVYRFQLAGEEELDTAMGKLQTWRLARPPKPGSYSARLDIWLAPTLGWYPVQIRNTEANGAVTTQTVTRITQLDSTIQ
;
A
#
# COMPACT_ATOMS: atom_id res chain seq x y z
N GLU A 1 13.07 -2.52 3.29
CA GLU A 1 12.97 -3.98 3.20
C GLU A 1 12.00 -4.49 4.25
N LEU A 2 11.28 -5.55 3.94
CA LEU A 2 10.28 -6.15 4.82
C LEU A 2 10.43 -7.67 4.85
N ASP A 3 10.18 -8.28 6.01
CA ASP A 3 9.81 -9.70 6.07
C ASP A 3 8.34 -9.85 5.70
N VAL A 4 8.00 -10.98 5.08
CA VAL A 4 6.62 -11.30 4.70
C VAL A 4 6.24 -12.63 5.29
N LYS A 5 5.18 -12.64 6.09
CA LYS A 5 4.58 -13.84 6.65
C LYS A 5 3.17 -13.97 6.11
N ARG A 6 2.83 -15.14 5.57
CA ARG A 6 1.47 -15.48 5.16
C ARG A 6 0.98 -16.72 5.90
N VAL A 7 -0.28 -16.68 6.30
CA VAL A 7 -1.02 -17.84 6.82
C VAL A 7 -2.25 -18.04 5.95
N ASP A 8 -2.34 -19.17 5.28
CA ASP A 8 -3.52 -19.55 4.50
C ASP A 8 -4.65 -20.06 5.42
N PRO A 9 -5.91 -20.13 4.94
CA PRO A 9 -7.05 -20.52 5.76
C PRO A 9 -6.93 -21.93 6.36
N ASN A 10 -6.18 -22.81 5.69
CA ASN A 10 -5.86 -24.16 6.18
C ASN A 10 -4.72 -24.21 7.21
N GLY A 11 -4.20 -23.05 7.64
CA GLY A 11 -3.08 -22.92 8.59
C GLY A 11 -1.69 -23.04 7.97
N THR A 12 -1.56 -23.23 6.66
CA THR A 12 -0.26 -23.31 5.99
C THR A 12 0.47 -21.97 6.11
N LYS A 13 1.72 -22.02 6.55
CA LYS A 13 2.55 -20.84 6.80
C LYS A 13 3.59 -20.69 5.69
N TRP A 14 3.72 -19.47 5.18
CA TRP A 14 4.71 -19.09 4.19
C TRP A 14 5.55 -17.94 4.70
N ASN A 15 6.83 -17.97 4.35
CA ASN A 15 7.77 -16.89 4.61
C ASN A 15 8.31 -16.37 3.29
N GLY A 16 8.49 -15.06 3.19
CA GLY A 16 9.10 -14.39 2.07
C GLY A 16 9.71 -13.07 2.51
N SER A 17 10.10 -12.26 1.55
CA SER A 17 10.59 -10.92 1.78
C SER A 17 10.09 -9.96 0.72
N ALA A 18 10.00 -8.69 1.09
CA ALA A 18 9.61 -7.64 0.18
C ALA A 18 10.59 -6.46 0.19
N ALA A 19 10.66 -5.77 -0.94
CA ALA A 19 11.34 -4.49 -1.07
C ALA A 19 10.28 -3.45 -1.44
N MET A 20 10.09 -2.46 -0.56
CA MET A 20 9.27 -1.29 -0.82
C MET A 20 10.18 -0.09 -1.04
N ARG A 21 9.95 0.66 -2.11
CA ARG A 21 10.72 1.84 -2.51
C ARG A 21 9.77 3.03 -2.63
N TRP A 22 10.18 4.15 -2.09
CA TRP A 22 9.53 5.45 -2.26
C TRP A 22 10.57 6.45 -2.74
N GLN A 23 10.22 7.20 -3.79
CA GLN A 23 11.04 8.25 -4.36
C GLN A 23 10.14 9.44 -4.67
N SER A 24 10.60 10.65 -4.36
CA SER A 24 9.92 11.88 -4.75
C SER A 24 10.90 13.03 -4.90
N ASP A 25 10.65 13.89 -5.88
CA ASP A 25 11.33 15.17 -6.08
C ASP A 25 10.50 16.37 -5.55
N GLY A 26 9.42 16.10 -4.82
CA GLY A 26 8.45 17.09 -4.33
C GLY A 26 7.34 17.42 -5.33
N SER A 27 7.54 17.16 -6.63
CA SER A 27 6.53 17.38 -7.68
C SER A 27 5.98 16.08 -8.27
N ARG A 28 6.82 15.04 -8.32
CA ARG A 28 6.51 13.70 -8.80
C ARG A 28 6.91 12.67 -7.76
N TYR A 29 6.32 11.50 -7.90
CA TYR A 29 6.66 10.36 -7.06
C TYR A 29 6.75 9.07 -7.87
N LYS A 30 7.49 8.12 -7.32
CA LYS A 30 7.47 6.72 -7.70
C LYS A 30 7.41 5.87 -6.44
N VAL A 31 6.52 4.88 -6.45
CA VAL A 31 6.44 3.83 -5.44
C VAL A 31 6.61 2.48 -6.12
N GLY A 32 7.41 1.61 -5.52
CA GLY A 32 7.59 0.24 -5.97
C GLY A 32 7.46 -0.73 -4.80
N LEU A 33 6.80 -1.86 -5.01
CA LEU A 33 6.75 -2.97 -4.07
C LEU A 33 7.02 -4.28 -4.81
N GLU A 34 8.07 -4.99 -4.42
CA GLU A 34 8.38 -6.33 -4.92
C GLU A 34 8.31 -7.34 -3.78
N VAL A 35 7.40 -8.31 -3.87
CA VAL A 35 7.25 -9.41 -2.90
C VAL A 35 7.72 -10.70 -3.56
N GLY A 36 8.51 -11.49 -2.83
CA GLY A 36 9.03 -12.76 -3.34
C GLY A 36 9.43 -13.73 -2.23
N ILE A 37 9.72 -14.95 -2.65
CA ILE A 37 10.28 -16.02 -1.81
C ILE A 37 11.64 -16.44 -2.37
N THR A 38 12.54 -16.90 -1.52
CA THR A 38 13.80 -17.50 -1.94
C THR A 38 13.64 -19.02 -1.92
N VAL A 39 13.88 -19.67 -3.06
CA VAL A 39 13.90 -21.12 -3.19
C VAL A 39 15.30 -21.53 -3.61
N LEU A 40 16.00 -22.25 -2.74
CA LEU A 40 17.44 -22.53 -2.86
C LEU A 40 18.23 -21.21 -2.99
N ILE A 41 18.78 -20.92 -4.17
CA ILE A 41 19.54 -19.71 -4.48
C ILE A 41 18.76 -18.71 -5.33
N ALA A 42 17.57 -19.07 -5.82
CA ALA A 42 16.80 -18.24 -6.75
C ALA A 42 15.68 -17.50 -6.04
N ARG A 43 15.56 -16.19 -6.30
CA ARG A 43 14.40 -15.40 -5.89
C ARG A 43 13.26 -15.58 -6.87
N VAL A 44 12.11 -15.99 -6.36
CA VAL A 44 10.87 -16.10 -7.12
C VAL A 44 9.96 -14.93 -6.75
N ASN A 45 9.77 -14.00 -7.68
CA ASN A 45 8.86 -12.87 -7.49
C ASN A 45 7.40 -13.34 -7.58
N LEU A 46 6.61 -12.94 -6.58
CA LEU A 46 5.20 -13.31 -6.44
C LEU A 46 4.27 -12.14 -6.81
N LEU A 47 4.67 -10.93 -6.46
CA LEU A 47 3.95 -9.69 -6.73
C LEU A 47 4.95 -8.57 -7.00
N ALA A 48 4.69 -7.77 -8.03
CA ALA A 48 5.27 -6.46 -8.22
C ALA A 48 4.16 -5.43 -8.38
N LEU A 49 4.26 -4.31 -7.66
CA LEU A 49 3.45 -3.12 -7.84
C LEU A 49 4.39 -1.95 -8.15
N ASP A 50 4.06 -1.17 -9.17
CA ASP A 50 4.76 0.06 -9.49
C ASP A 50 3.72 1.15 -9.72
N SER A 51 3.79 2.25 -8.98
CA SER A 51 2.91 3.40 -9.17
C SER A 51 3.73 4.67 -9.30
N GLU A 52 3.30 5.54 -10.21
CA GLU A 52 3.94 6.81 -10.49
C GLU A 52 2.89 7.89 -10.79
N GLY A 53 3.26 9.12 -10.50
CA GLY A 53 2.39 10.26 -10.72
C GLY A 53 2.99 11.57 -10.19
N SER A 54 2.11 12.52 -9.91
CA SER A 54 2.46 13.84 -9.38
C SER A 54 2.10 13.93 -7.89
N ILE A 55 2.55 15.02 -7.27
CA ILE A 55 2.04 15.52 -5.99
C ILE A 55 1.26 16.79 -6.29
N ASP A 56 0.02 16.89 -5.81
CA ASP A 56 -0.85 18.06 -5.95
C ASP A 56 -1.42 18.50 -4.58
N ASP A 57 -2.36 19.44 -4.58
CA ASP A 57 -2.94 19.99 -3.35
C ASP A 57 -3.67 18.94 -2.49
N ALA A 58 -4.06 17.80 -3.07
CA ALA A 58 -4.64 16.67 -2.33
C ALA A 58 -3.58 15.64 -1.87
N GLY A 59 -2.30 15.88 -2.15
CA GLY A 59 -1.18 15.01 -1.80
C GLY A 59 -0.72 14.16 -2.98
N ILE A 60 -0.50 12.86 -2.74
CA ILE A 60 -0.09 11.91 -3.78
C ILE A 60 -1.22 11.78 -4.79
N ALA A 61 -0.89 11.90 -6.06
CA ALA A 61 -1.90 11.92 -7.10
C ALA A 61 -1.44 11.00 -8.24
N PRO A 62 -1.85 9.71 -8.22
CA PRO A 62 -1.41 8.74 -9.20
C PRO A 62 -1.73 9.12 -10.64
N GLN A 63 -0.90 8.63 -11.56
CA GLN A 63 -1.15 8.68 -13.00
C GLN A 63 -1.32 7.27 -13.54
N THR A 64 -0.40 6.37 -13.18
CA THR A 64 -0.46 4.96 -13.57
C THR A 64 0.02 4.07 -12.43
N MET A 65 -0.70 2.98 -12.19
CA MET A 65 -0.22 1.86 -11.39
C MET A 65 -0.19 0.59 -12.24
N ARG A 66 0.90 -0.17 -12.16
CA ARG A 66 1.07 -1.48 -12.78
C ARG A 66 1.16 -2.56 -11.72
N GLU A 67 0.49 -3.67 -11.97
CA GLU A 67 0.54 -4.85 -11.10
C GLU A 67 0.88 -6.10 -11.90
N LYS A 68 1.93 -6.80 -11.45
CA LYS A 68 2.31 -8.12 -11.98
C LYS A 68 2.28 -9.15 -10.86
N ARG A 69 1.37 -10.12 -10.97
CA ARG A 69 1.36 -11.32 -10.13
C ARG A 69 1.98 -12.49 -10.87
N ARG A 70 2.65 -13.38 -10.13
CA ARG A 70 3.14 -14.64 -10.69
C ARG A 70 1.98 -15.44 -11.28
N GLY A 71 2.18 -15.95 -12.50
CA GLY A 71 1.16 -16.72 -13.22
C GLY A 71 -0.01 -15.91 -13.77
N ARG A 72 0.03 -14.57 -13.71
CA ARG A 72 -1.00 -13.70 -14.30
C ARG A 72 -0.38 -12.68 -15.25
N SER A 73 -1.15 -12.20 -16.23
CA SER A 73 -0.77 -11.07 -17.06
C SER A 73 -0.61 -9.80 -16.21
N GLN A 74 0.28 -8.90 -16.64
CA GLN A 74 0.39 -7.59 -16.01
C GLN A 74 -0.89 -6.79 -16.28
N THR A 75 -1.32 -6.01 -15.29
CA THR A 75 -2.47 -5.11 -15.40
C THR A 75 -2.04 -3.68 -15.09
N ALA A 76 -2.81 -2.71 -15.57
CA ALA A 76 -2.58 -1.29 -15.32
C ALA A 76 -3.88 -0.56 -14.97
N THR A 77 -3.78 0.37 -14.02
CA THR A 77 -4.82 1.33 -13.64
C THR A 77 -4.34 2.73 -14.01
N HIS A 78 -5.16 3.49 -14.74
CA HIS A 78 -4.81 4.83 -15.22
C HIS A 78 -5.75 5.87 -14.61
N PHE A 79 -5.18 6.96 -14.12
CA PHE A 79 -5.90 8.06 -13.47
C PHE A 79 -5.91 9.26 -14.43
N ASN A 80 -6.91 9.27 -15.31
CA ASN A 80 -7.02 10.18 -16.43
C ASN A 80 -7.61 11.53 -15.99
N ARG A 81 -6.75 12.50 -15.69
CA ARG A 81 -7.18 13.81 -15.16
C ARG A 81 -7.97 14.65 -16.18
N GLU A 82 -7.52 14.70 -17.42
CA GLU A 82 -8.21 15.43 -18.49
C GLU A 82 -9.61 14.86 -18.73
N GLN A 83 -9.71 13.52 -18.79
CA GLN A 83 -10.96 12.80 -19.03
C GLN A 83 -11.76 12.54 -17.74
N ARG A 84 -11.27 13.01 -16.58
CA ARG A 84 -11.86 12.90 -15.23
C ARG A 84 -12.35 11.49 -14.87
N ASN A 85 -11.58 10.47 -15.22
CA ASN A 85 -11.92 9.08 -14.92
C ASN A 85 -10.71 8.20 -14.58
N ILE A 86 -10.97 7.09 -13.91
CA ILE A 86 -10.06 5.97 -13.71
C ILE A 86 -10.44 4.88 -14.71
N SER A 87 -9.46 4.36 -15.45
CA SER A 87 -9.63 3.25 -16.40
C SER A 87 -8.69 2.09 -16.08
N PHE A 88 -9.06 0.89 -16.52
CA PHE A 88 -8.40 -0.36 -16.13
C PHE A 88 -8.05 -1.18 -17.38
N SER A 89 -6.86 -1.76 -17.42
CA SER A 89 -6.47 -2.62 -18.56
C SER A 89 -7.12 -4.00 -18.52
N ALA A 90 -7.68 -4.41 -17.38
CA ALA A 90 -8.26 -5.73 -17.16
C ALA A 90 -9.79 -5.76 -17.20
N SER A 91 -10.44 -4.65 -17.56
CA SER A 91 -11.89 -4.52 -17.70
C SER A 91 -12.27 -3.26 -18.50
N GLU A 92 -13.49 -3.20 -19.04
CA GLU A 92 -14.01 -2.00 -19.72
C GLU A 92 -14.54 -0.91 -18.77
N ALA A 93 -14.47 -1.14 -17.45
CA ALA A 93 -14.98 -0.21 -16.46
C ALA A 93 -14.28 1.16 -16.55
N LYS A 94 -15.07 2.21 -16.32
CA LYS A 94 -14.60 3.57 -16.09
C LYS A 94 -15.27 4.11 -14.84
N VAL A 95 -14.49 4.64 -13.91
CA VAL A 95 -15.00 5.21 -12.65
C VAL A 95 -14.68 6.70 -12.63
N PRO A 96 -15.56 7.60 -12.16
CA PRO A 96 -15.21 9.00 -11.98
C PRO A 96 -13.95 9.19 -11.14
N LEU A 97 -13.04 10.06 -11.58
CA LEU A 97 -11.84 10.39 -10.81
C LEU A 97 -12.20 11.42 -9.72
N LEU A 98 -12.12 11.01 -8.47
CA LEU A 98 -12.28 11.91 -7.32
C LEU A 98 -10.92 12.51 -6.91
N ALA A 99 -10.93 13.71 -6.35
CA ALA A 99 -9.74 14.31 -5.76
C ALA A 99 -9.19 13.41 -4.65
N GLY A 100 -7.86 13.28 -4.58
CA GLY A 100 -7.20 12.39 -3.62
C GLY A 100 -7.39 10.90 -3.88
N ALA A 101 -7.96 10.49 -5.02
CA ALA A 101 -8.05 9.07 -5.39
C ALA A 101 -6.65 8.44 -5.49
N GLN A 102 -6.52 7.22 -4.99
CA GLN A 102 -5.24 6.50 -4.88
C GLN A 102 -5.29 5.16 -5.62
N ASP A 103 -4.14 4.50 -5.70
CA ASP A 103 -4.01 3.09 -6.06
C ASP A 103 -3.48 2.27 -4.88
N LYS A 104 -3.48 0.94 -5.02
CA LYS A 104 -3.08 0.02 -3.93
C LYS A 104 -1.65 0.24 -3.40
N ALA A 105 -0.73 0.75 -4.22
CA ALA A 105 0.65 0.99 -3.82
C ALA A 105 0.84 2.38 -3.19
N SER A 106 0.08 3.38 -3.62
CA SER A 106 0.16 4.76 -3.10
C SER A 106 -0.60 4.98 -1.79
N VAL A 107 -1.68 4.23 -1.50
CA VAL A 107 -2.50 4.39 -0.28
C VAL A 107 -1.68 4.47 1.02
N PRO A 108 -0.73 3.56 1.32
CA PRO A 108 0.05 3.64 2.56
C PRO A 108 0.85 4.95 2.69
N PHE A 109 1.34 5.47 1.57
CA PHE A 109 2.11 6.72 1.54
C PHE A 109 1.21 7.95 1.60
N GLN A 110 -0.02 7.88 1.07
CA GLN A 110 -0.99 8.96 1.25
C GLN A 110 -1.41 9.07 2.72
N LEU A 111 -1.65 7.95 3.40
CA LEU A 111 -1.91 7.96 4.85
C LEU A 111 -0.70 8.51 5.63
N ALA A 112 0.52 8.14 5.25
CA ALA A 112 1.73 8.73 5.83
C ALA A 112 1.80 10.25 5.63
N ALA A 113 1.45 10.74 4.44
CA ALA A 113 1.42 12.17 4.14
C ALA A 113 0.36 12.91 4.98
N ILE A 114 -0.82 12.33 5.17
CA ILE A 114 -1.88 12.87 6.05
C ILE A 114 -1.37 13.01 7.48
N GLY A 115 -0.81 11.94 8.06
CA GLY A 115 -0.27 11.95 9.41
C GLY A 115 0.88 12.94 9.60
N ARG A 116 1.72 13.08 8.58
CA ARG A 116 2.82 14.05 8.57
C ARG A 116 2.34 15.50 8.48
N ALA A 117 1.23 15.75 7.79
CA ALA A 117 0.67 17.09 7.61
C ALA A 117 -0.09 17.57 8.86
N ASP A 118 -1.05 16.78 9.32
CA ASP A 118 -1.79 17.04 10.56
C ASP A 118 -2.38 15.73 11.11
N VAL A 119 -1.82 15.28 12.22
CA VAL A 119 -2.24 14.03 12.89
C VAL A 119 -3.72 14.02 13.30
N LYS A 120 -4.32 15.19 13.56
CA LYS A 120 -5.74 15.30 13.94
C LYS A 120 -6.69 14.86 12.82
N GLN A 121 -6.21 14.75 11.58
CA GLN A 121 -7.00 14.18 10.48
C GLN A 121 -7.34 12.70 10.72
N PHE A 122 -6.63 12.00 11.61
CA PHE A 122 -6.94 10.63 12.02
C PHE A 122 -8.02 10.53 13.10
N ASP A 123 -8.50 11.63 13.67
CA ASP A 123 -9.59 11.62 14.66
C ASP A 123 -10.93 11.20 14.05
N GLY A 124 -11.06 11.28 12.71
CA GLY A 124 -12.22 10.86 11.94
C GLY A 124 -11.93 9.72 10.96
N ASP A 125 -12.99 9.29 10.27
CA ASP A 125 -12.89 8.34 9.17
C ASP A 125 -12.21 9.01 7.95
N ILE A 126 -11.28 8.29 7.31
CA ILE A 126 -10.63 8.73 6.07
C ILE A 126 -11.13 7.87 4.91
N ASP A 127 -11.95 8.47 4.06
CA ASP A 127 -12.46 7.84 2.85
C ASP A 127 -11.54 8.15 1.65
N ILE A 128 -11.02 7.09 1.02
CA ILE A 128 -10.17 7.20 -0.17
C ILE A 128 -10.77 6.33 -1.28
N LEU A 129 -11.03 6.90 -2.45
CA LEU A 129 -11.34 6.09 -3.63
C LEU A 129 -10.05 5.41 -4.11
N VAL A 130 -10.02 4.07 -4.10
CA VAL A 130 -8.84 3.30 -4.47
C VAL A 130 -9.09 2.53 -5.77
N GLY A 131 -8.26 2.78 -6.77
CA GLY A 131 -8.19 2.01 -8.01
C GLY A 131 -7.59 0.63 -7.78
N GLU A 132 -8.33 -0.41 -8.14
CA GLU A 132 -7.97 -1.82 -8.09
C GLU A 132 -7.72 -2.36 -9.51
N ASP A 133 -7.71 -3.68 -9.72
CA ASP A 133 -7.37 -4.26 -11.03
C ASP A 133 -8.47 -4.09 -12.10
N LYS A 134 -9.74 -4.09 -11.69
CA LYS A 134 -10.91 -4.09 -12.58
C LYS A 134 -11.98 -3.06 -12.23
N GLY A 135 -11.66 -2.14 -11.33
CA GLY A 135 -12.63 -1.19 -10.79
C GLY A 135 -12.00 -0.38 -9.66
N ALA A 136 -12.81 0.45 -9.01
CA ALA A 136 -12.38 1.20 -7.84
C ALA A 136 -13.39 1.05 -6.71
N SER A 137 -12.92 1.15 -5.48
CA SER A 137 -13.79 1.13 -4.32
C SER A 137 -13.32 2.10 -3.24
N VAL A 138 -14.27 2.65 -2.48
CA VAL A 138 -13.93 3.51 -1.34
C VAL A 138 -13.36 2.65 -0.22
N TYR A 139 -12.17 3.01 0.24
CA TYR A 139 -11.51 2.47 1.41
C TYR A 139 -11.73 3.48 2.53
N ARG A 140 -12.48 3.08 3.54
CA ARG A 140 -12.68 3.84 4.77
C ARG A 140 -11.67 3.38 5.80
N PHE A 141 -10.69 4.21 6.10
CA PHE A 141 -9.70 3.95 7.15
C PHE A 141 -10.11 4.64 8.45
N GLN A 142 -9.81 3.98 9.57
CA GLN A 142 -10.09 4.47 10.91
C GLN A 142 -8.84 4.30 11.75
N LEU A 143 -8.57 5.25 12.66
CA LEU A 143 -7.53 5.05 13.67
C LEU A 143 -7.99 3.97 14.65
N ALA A 144 -7.30 2.84 14.62
CA ALA A 144 -7.57 1.72 15.48
C ALA A 144 -6.77 1.78 16.80
N GLY A 145 -5.79 2.68 16.89
CA GLY A 145 -5.02 2.96 18.10
C GLY A 145 -3.53 3.13 17.85
N GLU A 146 -2.83 3.56 18.89
CA GLU A 146 -1.37 3.59 18.96
C GLU A 146 -0.87 2.25 19.51
N GLU A 147 0.13 1.66 18.85
CA GLU A 147 0.66 0.34 19.15
C GLU A 147 2.19 0.34 19.12
N GLU A 148 2.82 -0.36 20.06
CA GLU A 148 4.24 -0.68 19.98
C GLU A 148 4.45 -1.98 19.20
N LEU A 149 5.28 -1.95 18.17
CA LEU A 149 5.67 -3.13 17.39
C LEU A 149 7.09 -3.57 17.72
N ASP A 150 7.29 -4.85 18.01
CA ASP A 150 8.62 -5.47 18.01
C ASP A 150 9.02 -5.80 16.56
N THR A 151 10.09 -5.16 16.07
CA THR A 151 10.59 -5.33 14.71
C THR A 151 12.08 -5.67 14.70
N ALA A 152 12.64 -6.04 13.54
CA ALA A 152 14.09 -6.22 13.42
C ALA A 152 14.87 -4.91 13.58
N MET A 153 14.19 -3.76 13.52
CA MET A 153 14.76 -2.43 13.81
C MET A 153 14.61 -2.03 15.30
N GLY A 154 14.14 -2.96 16.15
CA GLY A 154 13.80 -2.69 17.55
C GLY A 154 12.31 -2.41 17.75
N LYS A 155 11.97 -1.90 18.94
CA LYS A 155 10.62 -1.47 19.29
C LYS A 155 10.28 -0.16 18.58
N LEU A 156 9.16 -0.14 17.86
CA LEU A 156 8.66 1.04 17.14
C LEU A 156 7.29 1.44 17.68
N GLN A 157 7.14 2.69 18.10
CA GLN A 157 5.83 3.29 18.38
C GLN A 157 5.13 3.62 17.06
N THR A 158 3.90 3.18 16.90
CA THR A 158 3.17 3.23 15.63
C THR A 158 1.71 3.59 15.81
N TRP A 159 1.11 4.12 14.76
CA TRP A 159 -0.31 4.39 14.66
C TRP A 159 -0.91 3.40 13.68
N ARG A 160 -1.90 2.60 14.14
CA ARG A 160 -2.56 1.60 13.31
C ARG A 160 -3.81 2.16 12.68
N LEU A 161 -3.81 2.29 11.36
CA LEU A 161 -4.96 2.65 10.55
C LEU A 161 -5.57 1.36 9.98
N ALA A 162 -6.85 1.14 10.25
CA ALA A 162 -7.57 -0.06 9.83
C ALA A 162 -8.68 0.30 8.84
N ARG A 163 -8.74 -0.43 7.73
CA ARG A 163 -9.93 -0.54 6.88
C ARG A 163 -10.73 -1.75 7.36
N PRO A 164 -11.85 -1.56 8.07
CA PRO A 164 -12.67 -2.67 8.53
C PRO A 164 -13.33 -3.40 7.34
N PRO A 165 -13.75 -4.66 7.55
CA PRO A 165 -14.48 -5.39 6.53
C PRO A 165 -15.80 -4.71 6.17
N LYS A 166 -16.17 -4.76 4.88
CA LYS A 166 -17.48 -4.29 4.44
C LYS A 166 -18.57 -5.20 5.04
N PRO A 167 -19.75 -4.66 5.40
CA PRO A 167 -20.90 -5.50 5.74
C PRO A 167 -21.14 -6.58 4.68
N GLY A 168 -21.21 -7.86 5.10
CA GLY A 168 -21.36 -9.01 4.21
C GLY A 168 -20.06 -9.64 3.68
N SER A 169 -18.90 -9.02 3.88
CA SER A 169 -17.58 -9.63 3.67
C SER A 169 -16.85 -9.64 5.01
N TYR A 170 -17.10 -10.66 5.84
CA TYR A 170 -16.74 -10.63 7.27
C TYR A 170 -15.23 -10.66 7.56
N SER A 171 -14.37 -10.97 6.58
CA SER A 171 -12.94 -11.21 6.80
C SER A 171 -12.02 -10.22 6.08
N ALA A 172 -12.46 -9.55 5.01
CA ALA A 172 -11.57 -8.72 4.21
C ALA A 172 -11.16 -7.45 4.96
N ARG A 173 -9.90 -7.35 5.40
CA ARG A 173 -9.39 -6.26 6.25
C ARG A 173 -8.01 -5.82 5.79
N LEU A 174 -7.72 -4.53 5.87
CA LEU A 174 -6.39 -3.97 5.63
C LEU A 174 -5.98 -3.10 6.82
N ASP A 175 -4.88 -3.45 7.48
CA ASP A 175 -4.28 -2.66 8.54
C ASP A 175 -2.91 -2.14 8.09
N ILE A 176 -2.63 -0.88 8.39
CA ILE A 176 -1.38 -0.20 8.07
C ILE A 176 -0.88 0.46 9.34
N TRP A 177 0.34 0.12 9.76
CA TRP A 177 1.02 0.76 10.89
C TRP A 177 2.02 1.77 10.35
N LEU A 178 1.85 3.02 10.76
CA LEU A 178 2.72 4.14 10.41
C LEU A 178 3.58 4.50 11.63
N ALA A 179 4.87 4.75 11.44
CA ALA A 179 5.79 5.11 12.55
C ALA A 179 6.08 6.62 12.55
N PRO A 180 5.51 7.43 13.47
CA PRO A 180 5.72 8.89 13.48
C PRO A 180 7.20 9.29 13.57
N THR A 181 7.97 8.57 14.40
CA THR A 181 9.41 8.82 14.60
C THR A 181 10.27 8.49 13.39
N LEU A 182 9.72 7.75 12.42
CA LEU A 182 10.37 7.43 11.14
C LEU A 182 9.72 8.21 10.00
N GLY A 183 9.23 9.42 10.27
CA GLY A 183 8.63 10.28 9.25
C GLY A 183 7.30 9.76 8.71
N TRP A 184 6.56 9.00 9.52
CA TRP A 184 5.28 8.36 9.21
C TRP A 184 5.34 7.22 8.19
N TYR A 185 6.52 6.70 7.85
CA TYR A 185 6.61 5.60 6.90
C TYR A 185 5.80 4.36 7.33
N PRO A 186 5.21 3.62 6.38
CA PRO A 186 4.54 2.36 6.68
C PRO A 186 5.58 1.32 7.11
N VAL A 187 5.44 0.82 8.34
CA VAL A 187 6.36 -0.15 8.94
C VAL A 187 5.75 -1.53 9.10
N GLN A 188 4.42 -1.64 9.06
CA GLN A 188 3.74 -2.93 8.92
C GLN A 188 2.49 -2.76 8.05
N ILE A 189 2.22 -3.74 7.19
CA ILE A 189 0.96 -3.83 6.43
C ILE A 189 0.43 -5.24 6.60
N ARG A 190 -0.81 -5.37 7.07
CA ARG A 190 -1.51 -6.65 7.22
C ARG A 190 -2.76 -6.66 6.36
N ASN A 191 -2.81 -7.58 5.42
CA ASN A 191 -3.97 -7.81 4.57
C ASN A 191 -4.60 -9.15 4.94
N THR A 192 -5.87 -9.12 5.33
CA THR A 192 -6.72 -10.30 5.48
C THR A 192 -7.63 -10.37 4.26
N GLU A 193 -7.52 -11.45 3.49
CA GLU A 193 -8.33 -11.70 2.29
C GLU A 193 -9.71 -12.26 2.67
N ALA A 194 -10.68 -12.15 1.76
CA ALA A 194 -12.02 -12.66 1.98
C ALA A 194 -12.07 -14.18 2.28
N ASN A 195 -11.10 -14.94 1.76
CA ASN A 195 -10.96 -16.38 2.03
C ASN A 195 -10.39 -16.68 3.44
N GLY A 196 -9.97 -15.67 4.20
CA GLY A 196 -9.34 -15.80 5.52
C GLY A 196 -7.81 -15.86 5.50
N ALA A 197 -7.17 -15.80 4.34
CA ALA A 197 -5.71 -15.77 4.27
C ALA A 197 -5.18 -14.43 4.80
N VAL A 198 -4.15 -14.48 5.64
CA VAL A 198 -3.54 -13.29 6.24
C VAL A 198 -2.12 -13.16 5.72
N THR A 199 -1.77 -12.00 5.17
CA THR A 199 -0.40 -11.65 4.81
C THR A 199 0.04 -10.43 5.60
N THR A 200 1.13 -10.54 6.36
CA THR A 200 1.75 -9.44 7.10
C THR A 200 3.13 -9.16 6.52
N GLN A 201 3.38 -7.90 6.18
CA GLN A 201 4.68 -7.38 5.77
C GLN A 201 5.19 -6.49 6.90
N THR A 202 6.34 -6.79 7.51
CA THR A 202 6.90 -6.00 8.61
C THR A 202 8.28 -5.49 8.25
N VAL A 203 8.58 -4.25 8.59
CA VAL A 203 9.85 -3.63 8.26
C VAL A 203 11.00 -4.37 8.94
N THR A 204 12.04 -4.63 8.16
CA THR A 204 13.29 -5.19 8.67
C THR A 204 14.42 -4.19 8.62
N ARG A 205 14.38 -3.29 7.62
CA ARG A 205 15.39 -2.26 7.40
C ARG A 205 14.82 -1.13 6.56
N ILE A 206 15.12 0.09 6.94
CA ILE A 206 14.92 1.28 6.11
C ILE A 206 16.30 1.80 5.72
N THR A 207 16.45 2.16 4.46
CA THR A 207 17.69 2.76 3.94
C THR A 207 17.29 3.94 3.09
N GLN A 208 17.79 5.11 3.47
CA GLN A 208 17.68 6.29 2.63
C GLN A 208 18.67 6.12 1.49
N LEU A 209 18.17 6.17 0.26
CA LEU A 209 19.04 6.22 -0.90
C LEU A 209 19.50 7.67 -1.02
N ASP A 210 20.78 7.93 -0.79
CA ASP A 210 21.35 9.24 -1.03
C ASP A 210 21.12 9.61 -2.49
N SER A 211 20.43 10.72 -2.72
CA SER A 211 20.26 11.31 -4.04
C SER A 211 21.58 11.96 -4.45
N THR A 212 22.57 11.13 -4.79
CA THR A 212 23.75 11.60 -5.51
C THR A 212 23.30 11.88 -6.94
N ILE A 213 23.10 13.16 -7.22
CA ILE A 213 22.90 13.70 -8.56
C ILE A 213 24.12 13.32 -9.41
N GLN A 214 23.88 12.64 -10.53
CA GLN A 214 24.65 12.78 -11.76
C GLN A 214 23.69 12.99 -12.91
#